data_AF-A0A1X9YGH8-F1
#
_entry.id   AF-A0A1X9YGH8-F1
#
_cell.length_a   1.000
_cell.length_b   1.000
_cell.length_c   1.000
_cell.angle_alpha   90.00
_cell.angle_beta   90.00
_cell.angle_gamma   90.00
#
_symmetry.space_group_name_H-M   'P 1'
#
loop_
_entity.id
_entity.type
_entity.pdbx_description
1 polymer ?
#
loop_
_entity_poly.entity_id
_entity_poly.type
_entity_poly.pdbx_seq_one_letter_code
_entity_poly.pdbx_strand_id
1 'polypeptide(L)' 'MADKDPQDTEILAVIADAGGNGIDPQDLIDALTSRYDMSSVIEALQRAIERGRISLNSEGMVVSLKREYAHAA' A
#
# COMPACT_ATOMS: atom_id res chain seq x y z
N MET A 1 8.39 -5.06 20.45
CA MET A 1 9.34 -4.76 19.38
C MET A 1 8.47 -4.34 18.21
N ALA A 2 8.37 -3.03 17.95
CA ALA A 2 7.57 -2.57 16.82
C ALA A 2 8.25 -3.07 15.54
N ASP A 3 7.49 -3.65 14.62
CA ASP A 3 7.95 -3.90 13.26
C ASP A 3 8.59 -2.62 12.74
N LYS A 4 9.82 -2.74 12.23
CA LYS A 4 10.67 -1.59 11.90
C LYS A 4 10.20 -0.87 10.64
N ASP A 5 9.34 -1.53 9.87
CA ASP A 5 8.81 -1.07 8.61
C ASP A 5 7.40 -1.61 8.36
N PRO A 6 6.56 -0.88 7.58
CA PRO A 6 5.26 -1.38 7.19
C PRO A 6 5.37 -2.73 6.46
N GLN A 7 4.52 -3.69 6.86
CA GLN A 7 4.42 -4.96 6.15
C GLN A 7 3.53 -4.84 4.90
N ASP A 8 3.75 -5.71 3.90
CA ASP A 8 2.95 -5.72 2.66
C ASP A 8 1.44 -5.84 2.94
N THR A 9 1.06 -6.55 4.01
CA THR A 9 -0.33 -6.69 4.46
C THR A 9 -0.92 -5.38 4.97
N GLU A 10 -0.13 -4.53 5.63
CA GLU A 10 -0.58 -3.23 6.12
C GLU A 10 -0.75 -2.25 4.96
N ILE A 11 0.20 -2.23 4.02
CA ILE A 11 0.11 -1.41 2.80
C ILE A 11 -1.17 -1.77 2.04
N LEU A 12 -1.43 -3.06 1.86
CA LEU A 12 -2.64 -3.54 1.17
C LEU A 12 -3.93 -3.23 1.94
N ALA A 13 -3.90 -3.24 3.28
CA ALA A 13 -5.03 -2.84 4.09
C ALA A 13 -5.37 -1.36 3.88
N VAL A 14 -4.37 -0.46 3.91
CA VAL A 14 -4.58 0.98 3.66
C VAL A 14 -5.18 1.23 2.27
N ILE A 15 -4.68 0.53 1.24
CA ILE A 15 -5.23 0.63 -0.12
C ILE A 15 -6.68 0.12 -0.16
N ALA A 16 -6.99 -0.97 0.54
CA ALA A 16 -8.35 -1.51 0.59
C ALA A 16 -9.33 -0.59 1.33
N ASP A 17 -8.89 0.05 2.43
CA ASP A 17 -9.68 1.03 3.19
C ASP A 17 -10.00 2.30 2.39
N ALA A 18 -9.10 2.71 1.48
CA ALA A 18 -9.35 3.83 0.56
C ALA A 18 -10.38 3.52 -0.54
N GLY A 19 -10.75 2.24 -0.70
CA GLY A 19 -11.73 1.77 -1.68
C GLY A 19 -11.12 1.17 -2.94
N GLY A 20 -11.94 0.42 -3.69
CA GLY A 20 -11.49 -0.43 -4.81
C GLY A 20 -10.90 0.30 -6.03
N ASN A 21 -10.89 1.63 -6.05
CA ASN A 21 -10.36 2.43 -7.16
C ASN A 21 -8.88 2.83 -6.97
N GLY A 22 -8.29 2.49 -5.83
CA GLY A 22 -6.93 2.90 -5.47
C GLY A 22 -6.89 4.13 -4.57
N ILE A 23 -5.70 4.42 -4.04
CA ILE A 23 -5.41 5.51 -3.12
C ILE A 23 -4.42 6.49 -3.76
N ASP A 24 -4.53 7.78 -3.45
CA ASP A 24 -3.52 8.75 -3.87
C ASP A 24 -2.16 8.38 -3.25
N PRO A 25 -1.04 8.47 -4.01
CA PRO A 25 0.28 8.14 -3.47
C PRO A 25 0.65 8.93 -2.21
N GLN A 26 0.26 10.21 -2.13
CA GLN A 26 0.53 11.04 -0.96
C GLN A 26 -0.32 10.60 0.23
N ASP A 27 -1.60 10.29 0.03
CA ASP A 27 -2.47 9.80 1.10
C ASP A 27 -1.97 8.46 1.68
N LEU A 28 -1.44 7.56 0.83
CA LEU A 28 -0.82 6.32 1.28
C LEU A 28 0.44 6.59 2.13
N ILE A 29 1.28 7.52 1.68
CA ILE A 29 2.48 7.92 2.41
C ILE A 29 2.09 8.54 3.76
N ASP A 30 1.13 9.45 3.79
CA ASP A 30 0.67 10.12 5.01
C ASP A 30 0.07 9.12 6.01
N ALA A 31 -0.72 8.15 5.54
CA ALA A 31 -1.27 7.09 6.37
C ALA A 31 -0.19 6.19 7.01
N LEU A 32 0.84 5.83 6.24
CA LEU A 32 1.95 4.98 6.73
C LEU A 32 2.90 5.77 7.64
N THR A 33 3.19 7.03 7.29
CA THR A 33 4.11 7.88 8.08
C THR A 33 3.53 8.35 9.41
N SER A 34 2.20 8.24 9.60
CA SER A 34 1.59 8.39 10.92
C SER A 34 2.07 7.33 11.94
N ARG A 35 2.67 6.22 11.48
CA ARG A 35 3.05 5.07 12.32
C ARG A 35 4.51 4.63 12.15
N TYR A 36 5.14 5.01 11.04
CA TYR A 36 6.47 4.57 10.65
C TYR A 36 7.33 5.75 10.18
N ASP A 37 8.64 5.67 10.35
CA ASP A 37 9.55 6.66 9.78
C ASP A 37 9.52 6.62 8.25
N MET A 38 9.71 7.79 7.60
CA MET A 38 9.69 7.92 6.15
C MET A 38 10.65 6.94 5.44
N SER A 39 11.84 6.70 6.00
CA SER A 39 12.80 5.74 5.44
C SER A 39 12.22 4.33 5.37
N SER A 40 11.56 3.90 6.44
CA SER A 40 10.92 2.57 6.50
C SER A 40 9.73 2.47 5.55
N VAL A 41 8.95 3.55 5.40
CA VAL A 41 7.85 3.62 4.45
C VAL A 41 8.36 3.48 3.02
N ILE A 42 9.42 4.21 2.65
CA ILE A 42 10.02 4.13 1.31
C ILE A 42 10.51 2.71 1.02
N GLU A 43 11.25 2.09 1.94
CA GLU A 43 11.74 0.71 1.78
C GLU A 43 10.58 -0.28 1.62
N ALA A 44 9.51 -0.12 2.40
CA ALA A 44 8.35 -0.99 2.33
C ALA A 44 7.58 -0.84 1.00
N LEU A 45 7.38 0.39 0.53
CA LEU A 45 6.73 0.66 -0.76
C LEU A 45 7.56 0.12 -1.92
N GLN A 46 8.88 0.30 -1.90
CA GLN A 46 9.77 -0.27 -2.92
C GLN A 46 9.67 -1.79 -2.97
N ARG A 47 9.77 -2.48 -1.82
CA ARG A 47 9.59 -3.93 -1.76
C ARG A 47 8.22 -4.37 -2.28
N ALA A 48 7.15 -3.66 -1.93
CA ALA A 48 5.80 -4.01 -2.37
C ALA A 48 5.66 -3.89 -3.90
N ILE A 49 6.29 -2.88 -4.51
CA ILE A 49 6.37 -2.72 -5.97
C ILE A 49 7.19 -3.84 -6.60
N GLU A 50 8.40 -4.11 -6.08
CA GLU A 50 9.29 -5.17 -6.60
C GLU A 50 8.68 -6.57 -6.51
N ARG A 51 7.88 -6.83 -5.47
CA ARG A 51 7.13 -8.07 -5.28
C ARG A 51 5.83 -8.13 -6.08
N GLY A 52 5.51 -7.10 -6.88
CA GLY A 52 4.29 -7.03 -7.67
C GLY A 52 3.01 -7.04 -6.82
N ARG A 53 3.05 -6.44 -5.62
CA ARG A 53 1.90 -6.32 -4.72
C ARG A 53 1.04 -5.12 -5.03
N ILE A 54 1.68 -4.02 -5.43
CA ILE A 54 1.04 -2.74 -5.75
C ILE A 54 1.60 -2.18 -7.05
N SER A 55 0.85 -1.28 -7.69
CA SER A 55 1.29 -0.52 -8.86
C SER A 55 0.53 0.80 -8.95
N LEU A 56 0.87 1.61 -9.95
CA LEU A 56 0.10 2.78 -10.32
C LEU A 56 -0.87 2.43 -11.45
N ASN A 57 -2.13 2.83 -11.31
CA ASN A 57 -3.09 2.74 -12.40
C ASN A 57 -2.89 3.89 -13.40
N SER A 58 -3.72 3.94 -14.45
CA SER A 58 -3.65 4.97 -15.51
C SER A 58 -3.92 6.39 -15.01
N GLU A 59 -4.52 6.53 -13.83
CA GLU A 59 -4.86 7.80 -13.19
C GLU A 59 -3.78 8.25 -12.18
N GLY A 60 -2.72 7.45 -12.00
CA GLY A 60 -1.64 7.74 -11.04
C GLY A 60 -1.95 7.30 -9.61
N MET A 61 -3.03 6.54 -9.38
CA MET A 61 -3.42 6.03 -8.07
C MET A 61 -2.71 4.72 -7.75
N VAL A 62 -2.33 4.52 -6.48
CA VAL A 62 -1.77 3.26 -6.01
C VAL A 62 -2.87 2.23 -5.87
N VAL A 63 -2.73 1.11 -6.57
CA VAL A 63 -3.67 -0.01 -6.58
C VAL A 63 -2.97 -1.30 -6.16
N SER A 64 -3.73 -2.22 -5.54
CA SER A 64 -3.25 -3.57 -5.30
C SER A 64 -3.27 -4.40 -6.59
N LEU A 65 -2.17 -5.07 -6.91
CA LEU A 65 -2.08 -6.01 -8.04
C LEU A 65 -2.55 -7.43 -7.68
N LYS A 66 -2.75 -7.72 -6.39
CA LYS A 66 -3.17 -9.03 -5.94
C LYS A 66 -4.60 -9.33 -6.41
N ARG A 67 -4.73 -10.21 -7.42
CA ARG A 67 -6.00 -10.86 -7.81
C ARG A 67 -6.48 -11.77 -6.68
N GLU A 68 -7.02 -11.23 -5.59
CA GLU A 68 -7.56 -12.04 -4.50
C GLU A 68 -8.40 -11.23 -3.49
N TYR A 69 -9.31 -10.38 -3.98
CA TYR A 69 -10.50 -9.95 -3.21
C TYR A 69 -11.78 -9.89 -4.09
N ALA A 70 -11.82 -10.70 -5.15
CA ALA A 70 -13.08 -11.08 -5.79
C ALA A 70 -13.62 -12.33 -5.10
N HIS A 71 -14.12 -12.19 -3.88
CA HIS A 71 -15.01 -13.20 -3.32
C HIS A 71 -16.05 -12.57 -2.40
N ALA A 72 -17.31 -12.88 -2.75
CA ALA A 72 -18.55 -12.72 -1.99
C ALA A 72 -19.23 -11.33 -2.01
N ALA A 73 -19.99 -11.10 -3.08
CA ALA A 73 -21.38 -10.64 -2.94
C ALA A 73 -22.24 -11.42 -3.95
#